data_AF-A0A2V5VAD4-F1
#
_entry.id   AF-A0A2V5VAD4-F1
#
_cell.length_a   1.000
_cell.length_b   1.000
_cell.length_c   1.000
_cell.angle_alpha   90.00
_cell.angle_beta   90.00
_cell.angle_gamma   90.00
#
_symmetry.space_group_name_H-M   'P 1'
#
loop_
_entity.id
_entity.type
_entity.pdbx_description
1 polymer ?
#
loop_
_entity_poly.entity_id
_entity_poly.type
_entity_poly.pdbx_seq_one_letter_code
_entity_poly.pdbx_strand_id
1 'polypeptide(L)'
;MAPLASIFSISAVQLTFSFEIAAMQLTPTFKMGVLQVRPTSKIVTMRLPPSQHLQSAMNFQVNFEVAKIQPVGGALGNIRMTSSQQKPITVGSPSFAVAGLQLVPNFEATPVQLTLSQQGQPAVFVTVPCQVSAIEFSPSLEIAYVVMNSNSKQVLVQLPGASPGAGEGTSIFEIADLQLSESGDISVMQLNLVSHGPKRA
;
A
#
# COMPACT_ATOMS: atom_id res chain seq x y z
N MET A 1 15.05 -35.96 -22.61
CA MET A 1 13.77 -35.26 -22.41
C MET A 1 13.90 -34.42 -21.15
N ALA A 2 14.16 -33.13 -21.29
CA ALA A 2 14.19 -32.18 -20.17
C ALA A 2 12.75 -31.71 -19.88
N PRO A 3 12.39 -31.43 -18.62
CA PRO A 3 11.06 -30.92 -18.31
C PRO A 3 10.92 -29.49 -18.83
N LEU A 4 9.84 -29.22 -19.55
CA LEU A 4 9.29 -27.88 -19.77
C LEU A 4 8.79 -27.37 -18.42
N ALA A 5 9.68 -26.82 -17.61
CA ALA A 5 9.33 -26.10 -16.40
C ALA A 5 9.67 -24.61 -16.59
N SER A 6 8.65 -23.78 -16.37
CA SER A 6 8.75 -22.33 -16.09
C SER A 6 8.76 -21.38 -17.30
N ILE A 7 7.60 -21.22 -17.96
CA ILE A 7 7.33 -20.05 -18.83
C ILE A 7 6.82 -18.83 -18.02
N PHE A 8 6.55 -18.97 -16.73
CA PHE A 8 6.29 -17.83 -15.85
C PHE A 8 7.39 -17.75 -14.79
N SER A 9 8.44 -16.98 -15.07
CA SER A 9 9.18 -16.33 -13.98
C SER A 9 8.14 -15.59 -13.15
N ILE A 10 7.95 -15.96 -11.88
CA ILE A 10 7.01 -15.29 -10.97
C ILE A 10 7.50 -13.85 -10.83
N SER A 11 6.90 -12.95 -11.61
CA SER A 11 7.37 -11.57 -11.66
C SER A 11 6.91 -10.88 -10.39
N ALA A 12 7.88 -10.48 -9.56
CA ALA A 12 7.60 -9.60 -8.43
C ALA A 12 7.13 -8.25 -9.01
N VAL A 13 5.96 -7.79 -8.58
CA VAL A 13 5.40 -6.50 -8.96
C VAL A 13 5.13 -5.68 -7.70
N GLN A 14 5.10 -4.36 -7.84
CA GLN A 14 4.72 -3.46 -6.77
C GLN A 14 3.30 -2.95 -7.05
N LEU A 15 2.43 -3.05 -6.05
CA LEU A 15 1.09 -2.48 -6.11
C LEU A 15 1.01 -1.26 -5.20
N THR A 16 0.71 -0.10 -5.75
CA THR A 16 0.59 1.17 -5.01
C THR A 16 -0.87 1.58 -4.92
N PHE A 17 -1.32 1.78 -3.68
CA PHE A 17 -2.63 2.29 -3.31
C PHE A 17 -2.52 3.76 -2.90
N SER A 18 -3.57 4.53 -3.18
CA SER A 18 -3.75 5.87 -2.65
C SER A 18 -4.71 5.83 -1.47
N PHE A 19 -4.30 6.44 -0.36
CA PHE A 19 -5.01 6.40 0.91
C PHE A 19 -5.12 7.80 1.51
N GLU A 20 -6.27 8.14 2.09
CA GLU A 20 -6.40 9.26 3.01
C GLU A 20 -6.04 8.81 4.43
N ILE A 21 -5.44 9.70 5.22
CA ILE A 21 -5.16 9.46 6.64
C ILE A 21 -6.40 9.88 7.43
N ALA A 22 -7.04 8.91 8.08
CA ALA A 22 -8.21 9.13 8.94
C ALA A 22 -7.80 9.47 10.38
N ALA A 23 -6.74 8.84 10.88
CA ALA A 23 -6.18 9.14 12.20
C ALA A 23 -4.68 8.84 12.25
N MET A 24 -3.96 9.53 13.14
CA MET A 24 -2.53 9.32 13.31
C MET A 24 -2.10 9.47 14.78
N GLN A 25 -1.15 8.61 15.19
CA GLN A 25 -0.40 8.75 16.42
C GLN A 25 1.07 9.01 16.11
N LEU A 26 1.66 9.98 16.80
CA LEU A 26 3.09 10.28 16.69
C LEU A 26 3.89 9.46 17.71
N THR A 27 5.12 9.11 17.32
CA THR A 27 6.14 8.61 18.25
C THR A 27 6.61 9.74 19.18
N PRO A 28 7.27 9.43 20.31
CA PRO A 28 7.91 10.44 21.16
C PRO A 28 8.95 11.30 20.43
N THR A 29 9.54 10.77 19.34
CA THR A 29 10.47 11.48 18.45
C THR A 29 9.77 12.23 17.31
N PHE A 30 8.45 12.43 17.41
CA PHE A 30 7.64 13.19 16.48
C PHE A 30 7.65 12.63 15.04
N LYS A 31 7.64 11.31 14.90
CA LYS A 31 7.45 10.59 13.62
C LYS A 31 6.04 10.00 13.54
N MET A 32 5.54 9.75 12.32
CA MET A 32 4.28 9.01 12.13
C MET A 32 4.45 7.58 12.66
N GLY A 33 3.78 7.25 13.77
CA GLY A 33 3.91 5.98 14.47
C GLY A 33 2.80 5.00 14.09
N VAL A 34 1.55 5.36 14.35
CA VAL A 34 0.38 4.58 13.96
C VAL A 34 -0.44 5.40 12.97
N LEU A 35 -0.82 4.81 11.85
CA LEU A 35 -1.70 5.40 10.86
C LEU A 35 -2.96 4.57 10.72
N GLN A 36 -4.12 5.21 10.74
CA GLN A 36 -5.35 4.64 10.21
C GLN A 36 -5.67 5.32 8.89
N VAL A 37 -5.83 4.51 7.85
CA VAL A 37 -5.99 5.01 6.49
C VAL A 37 -7.19 4.39 5.79
N ARG A 38 -7.78 5.14 4.85
CA ARG A 38 -8.91 4.68 4.00
C ARG A 38 -8.58 4.89 2.52
N PRO A 39 -8.89 3.94 1.61
CA PRO A 39 -8.56 4.12 0.21
C PRO A 39 -9.29 5.34 -0.37
N THR A 40 -8.60 6.15 -1.17
CA THR A 40 -9.24 7.24 -1.93
C THR A 40 -9.82 6.76 -3.27
N SER A 41 -9.43 5.56 -3.71
CA SER A 41 -9.86 4.97 -4.97
C SER A 41 -9.73 3.45 -4.93
N LYS A 42 -10.55 2.75 -5.71
CA LYS A 42 -10.34 1.34 -6.06
C LYS A 42 -9.25 1.14 -7.11
N ILE A 43 -8.86 2.21 -7.80
CA ILE A 43 -7.81 2.18 -8.81
C ILE A 43 -6.46 2.20 -8.11
N VAL A 44 -5.65 1.21 -8.41
CA VAL A 44 -4.29 1.02 -7.93
C VAL A 44 -3.32 1.04 -9.10
N THR A 45 -2.08 1.33 -8.80
CA THR A 45 -1.03 1.36 -9.81
C THR A 45 -0.09 0.19 -9.62
N MET A 46 0.05 -0.64 -10.64
CA MET A 46 1.01 -1.74 -10.70
C MET A 46 2.27 -1.27 -11.41
N ARG A 47 3.42 -1.49 -10.78
CA ARG A 47 4.75 -1.23 -11.36
C ARG A 47 5.56 -2.52 -11.41
N LEU A 48 6.15 -2.80 -12.57
CA LEU A 48 7.20 -3.84 -12.66
C LEU A 48 8.55 -3.25 -12.22
N PRO A 49 9.34 -3.99 -11.43
CA PRO A 49 10.69 -3.59 -11.11
C PRO A 49 11.52 -3.52 -12.40
N PRO A 50 12.50 -2.61 -12.48
CA PRO A 50 13.37 -2.52 -13.64
C PRO A 50 14.10 -3.86 -13.83
N SER A 51 13.92 -4.49 -14.99
CA SER A 51 14.64 -5.71 -15.34
C SER A 51 16.11 -5.38 -15.57
N GLN A 52 17.01 -6.04 -14.84
CA GLN A 52 18.47 -5.83 -14.93
C GLN A 52 19.05 -6.06 -16.35
N HIS A 53 18.29 -6.70 -17.25
CA HIS A 53 18.71 -7.03 -18.62
C HIS A 53 18.30 -6.02 -19.70
N LEU A 54 17.41 -5.06 -19.42
CA LEU A 54 17.00 -4.04 -20.38
C LEU A 54 17.50 -2.68 -19.88
N GLN A 55 18.59 -2.21 -20.48
CA GLN A 55 19.22 -0.90 -20.20
C GLN A 55 18.34 0.30 -20.61
N SER A 56 17.10 0.07 -21.05
CA SER A 56 16.06 1.10 -21.10
C SER A 56 15.14 0.89 -19.90
N ALA A 57 15.16 1.83 -18.96
CA ALA A 57 14.22 1.88 -17.84
C ALA A 57 12.79 2.13 -18.36
N MET A 58 12.17 1.13 -19.00
CA MET A 58 10.74 1.12 -19.22
C MET A 58 10.09 0.95 -17.85
N ASN A 59 9.72 2.08 -17.24
CA ASN A 59 8.84 2.12 -16.08
C ASN A 59 7.46 1.63 -16.54
N PHE A 60 7.27 0.32 -16.58
CA PHE A 60 5.97 -0.26 -16.92
C PHE A 60 5.04 -0.04 -15.73
N GLN A 61 4.22 1.01 -15.85
CA GLN A 61 3.25 1.43 -14.85
C GLN A 61 1.85 1.34 -15.47
N VAL A 62 1.00 0.52 -14.88
CA VAL A 62 -0.36 0.25 -15.39
C VAL A 62 -1.36 0.39 -14.25
N ASN A 63 -2.55 0.88 -14.56
CA ASN A 63 -3.62 1.03 -13.58
C ASN A 63 -4.59 -0.15 -13.65
N PHE A 64 -5.02 -0.57 -12.47
CA PHE A 64 -5.98 -1.65 -12.30
C PHE A 64 -7.03 -1.22 -11.31
N GLU A 65 -8.25 -1.71 -11.46
CA GLU A 65 -9.27 -1.60 -10.44
C GLU A 65 -9.25 -2.86 -9.57
N VAL A 66 -9.23 -2.69 -8.25
CA VAL A 66 -9.34 -3.80 -7.31
C VAL A 66 -10.78 -4.28 -7.28
N ALA A 67 -10.99 -5.55 -7.63
CA ALA A 67 -12.29 -6.19 -7.61
C ALA A 67 -12.57 -6.90 -6.27
N LYS A 68 -11.53 -7.49 -5.65
CA LYS A 68 -11.66 -8.19 -4.36
C LYS A 68 -10.31 -8.38 -3.68
N ILE A 69 -10.29 -8.28 -2.35
CA ILE A 69 -9.16 -8.64 -1.51
C ILE A 69 -9.57 -9.76 -0.54
N GLN A 70 -8.68 -10.74 -0.35
CA GLN A 70 -8.85 -11.86 0.58
C GLN A 70 -7.59 -11.96 1.45
N PRO A 71 -7.61 -11.37 2.66
CA PRO A 71 -6.46 -11.29 3.54
C PRO A 71 -6.02 -12.67 4.01
N VAL A 72 -4.71 -12.87 4.13
CA VAL A 72 -4.12 -14.11 4.65
C VAL A 72 -2.97 -13.75 5.58
N GLY A 73 -2.99 -14.30 6.80
CA GLY A 73 -1.88 -14.17 7.73
C GLY A 73 -1.47 -12.74 8.06
N GLY A 74 -2.40 -11.77 8.04
CA GLY A 74 -2.14 -10.34 8.30
C GLY A 74 -1.58 -9.54 7.12
N ALA A 75 -1.42 -10.15 5.95
CA ALA A 75 -1.11 -9.46 4.70
C ALA A 75 -2.39 -9.24 3.87
N LEU A 76 -2.28 -8.51 2.75
CA LEU A 76 -3.40 -8.35 1.81
C LEU A 76 -3.85 -9.69 1.18
N GLY A 77 -2.98 -10.70 1.15
CA GLY A 77 -3.31 -12.03 0.65
C GLY A 77 -3.62 -12.03 -0.84
N ASN A 78 -4.74 -12.61 -1.24
CA ASN A 78 -5.13 -12.69 -2.64
C ASN A 78 -5.86 -11.41 -3.08
N ILE A 79 -5.40 -10.81 -4.18
CA ILE A 79 -5.93 -9.57 -4.75
C ILE A 79 -6.35 -9.86 -6.18
N ARG A 80 -7.63 -9.67 -6.47
CA ARG A 80 -8.21 -9.83 -7.82
C ARG A 80 -8.46 -8.45 -8.42
N MET A 81 -8.01 -8.24 -9.64
CA MET A 81 -8.06 -6.93 -10.28
C MET A 81 -8.54 -7.00 -11.73
N THR A 82 -9.20 -5.95 -12.19
CA THR A 82 -9.55 -5.73 -13.61
C THR A 82 -8.68 -4.62 -14.19
N SER A 83 -8.42 -4.67 -15.50
CA SER A 83 -7.71 -3.58 -16.18
C SER A 83 -8.55 -2.30 -16.11
N SER A 84 -7.91 -1.16 -15.85
CA SER A 84 -8.60 0.14 -15.84
C SER A 84 -7.82 1.20 -16.62
N GLN A 85 -8.56 1.96 -17.43
CA GLN A 85 -8.04 3.15 -18.13
C GLN A 85 -8.07 4.39 -17.23
N GLN A 86 -8.73 4.31 -16.07
CA GLN A 86 -8.80 5.41 -15.11
C GLN A 86 -7.48 5.56 -14.36
N LYS A 87 -7.18 6.78 -13.91
CA LYS A 87 -6.05 7.03 -13.02
C LYS A 87 -6.53 7.00 -11.57
N PRO A 88 -5.70 6.55 -10.61
CA PRO A 88 -6.00 6.69 -9.20
C PRO A 88 -6.32 8.14 -8.84
N ILE A 89 -7.43 8.34 -8.15
CA ILE A 89 -7.77 9.65 -7.59
C ILE A 89 -6.80 9.92 -6.45
N THR A 90 -5.79 10.74 -6.73
CA THR A 90 -4.86 11.26 -5.72
C THR A 90 -5.40 12.60 -5.25
N VAL A 91 -6.33 12.56 -4.30
CA VAL A 91 -6.74 13.76 -3.57
C VAL A 91 -5.92 13.78 -2.30
N GLY A 92 -4.91 14.63 -2.24
CA GLY A 92 -4.26 14.90 -0.98
C GLY A 92 -3.09 15.86 -1.09
N SER A 93 -2.97 16.70 -0.08
CA SER A 93 -1.81 17.55 0.13
C SER A 93 -0.80 16.82 1.03
N PRO A 94 0.51 17.04 0.85
CA PRO A 94 1.51 16.54 1.79
C PRO A 94 1.42 17.19 3.18
N SER A 95 0.67 18.29 3.28
CA SER A 95 0.37 19.00 4.52
C SER A 95 -1.12 18.87 4.87
N PHE A 96 -1.41 18.89 6.16
CA PHE A 96 -2.76 18.91 6.70
C PHE A 96 -2.83 19.85 7.90
N ALA A 97 -3.97 20.49 8.09
CA ALA A 97 -4.21 21.27 9.31
C ALA A 97 -4.65 20.34 10.45
N VAL A 98 -4.13 20.59 11.65
CA VAL A 98 -4.45 19.82 12.86
C VAL A 98 -5.61 20.49 13.58
N ALA A 99 -6.71 19.76 13.78
CA ALA A 99 -7.88 20.24 14.52
C ALA A 99 -7.76 20.02 16.04
N GLY A 100 -6.94 19.06 16.47
CA GLY A 100 -6.75 18.76 17.89
C GLY A 100 -5.53 17.89 18.16
N LEU A 101 -5.01 18.02 19.38
CA LEU A 101 -3.89 17.27 19.92
C LEU A 101 -4.33 16.65 21.25
N GLN A 102 -4.23 15.33 21.37
CA GLN A 102 -4.55 14.63 22.61
C GLN A 102 -3.37 13.77 23.04
N LEU A 103 -3.00 13.88 24.31
CA LEU A 103 -2.03 12.99 24.93
C LEU A 103 -2.75 11.71 25.36
N VAL A 104 -2.32 10.54 24.89
CA VAL A 104 -2.94 9.26 25.24
C VAL A 104 -2.19 8.69 26.46
N PRO A 105 -2.75 8.70 27.68
CA PRO A 105 -1.97 8.54 28.91
C PRO A 105 -1.48 7.11 29.25
N ASN A 106 -1.47 6.17 28.29
CA ASN A 106 -1.50 4.74 28.62
C ASN A 106 -0.22 3.93 28.30
N PHE A 107 0.89 4.57 27.95
CA PHE A 107 2.17 3.90 27.67
C PHE A 107 3.34 4.67 28.30
N GLU A 108 4.41 3.96 28.69
CA GLU A 108 5.64 4.50 29.31
C GLU A 108 6.26 5.71 28.56
N ALA A 109 5.91 5.92 27.30
CA ALA A 109 6.14 7.16 26.59
C ALA A 109 4.81 7.62 25.98
N THR A 110 4.21 8.66 26.53
CA THR A 110 2.85 9.15 26.22
C THR A 110 2.74 9.50 24.72
N PRO A 111 2.10 8.67 23.87
CA PRO A 111 1.98 8.98 22.46
C PRO A 111 0.99 10.14 22.25
N VAL A 112 1.26 10.95 21.24
CA VAL A 112 0.42 12.10 20.88
C VAL A 112 -0.50 11.67 19.75
N GLN A 113 -1.81 11.69 20.00
CA GLN A 113 -2.84 11.54 18.98
C GLN A 113 -3.15 12.88 18.32
N LEU A 114 -3.13 12.87 16.99
CA LEU A 114 -3.51 14.01 16.17
C LEU A 114 -4.91 13.80 15.62
N THR A 115 -5.81 14.74 15.92
CA THR A 115 -7.08 14.86 15.20
C THR A 115 -6.87 15.78 14.01
N LEU A 116 -7.05 15.22 12.81
CA LEU A 116 -6.85 15.93 11.55
C LEU A 116 -8.07 16.81 11.28
N SER A 117 -7.86 18.03 10.78
CA SER A 117 -8.96 18.88 10.33
C SER A 117 -9.50 18.39 8.98
N GLN A 118 -10.76 18.70 8.67
CA GLN A 118 -11.36 18.36 7.38
C GLN A 118 -10.77 19.18 6.20
N GLN A 119 -9.91 20.16 6.48
CA GLN A 119 -9.35 21.06 5.48
C GLN A 119 -8.07 20.48 4.90
N GLY A 120 -8.19 19.89 3.71
CA GLY A 120 -7.13 19.14 3.03
C GLY A 120 -7.05 17.72 3.55
N GLN A 121 -7.45 16.73 2.75
CA GLN A 121 -7.34 15.32 3.11
C GLN A 121 -5.86 14.91 3.05
N PRO A 122 -5.18 14.67 4.18
CA PRO A 122 -3.82 14.14 4.13
C PRO A 122 -3.83 12.80 3.43
N ALA A 123 -2.95 12.62 2.46
CA ALA A 123 -2.85 11.35 1.73
C ALA A 123 -1.48 10.71 1.90
N VAL A 124 -1.43 9.40 1.71
CA VAL A 124 -0.23 8.58 1.61
C VAL A 124 -0.37 7.60 0.47
N PHE A 125 0.76 7.25 -0.14
CA PHE A 125 0.88 6.11 -1.01
C PHE A 125 1.36 4.91 -0.19
N VAL A 126 0.64 3.80 -0.31
CA VAL A 126 1.01 2.53 0.32
C VAL A 126 1.38 1.55 -0.79
N THR A 127 2.65 1.13 -0.83
CA THR A 127 3.17 0.21 -1.83
C THR A 127 3.42 -1.16 -1.21
N VAL A 128 2.86 -2.18 -1.84
CA VAL A 128 2.89 -3.56 -1.39
C VAL A 128 3.60 -4.43 -2.42
N PRO A 129 4.57 -5.28 -2.02
CA PRO A 129 5.15 -6.27 -2.92
C PRO A 129 4.14 -7.39 -3.17
N CYS A 130 3.94 -7.71 -4.45
CA CYS A 130 3.00 -8.72 -4.90
C CYS A 130 3.67 -9.65 -5.93
N GLN A 131 3.06 -10.81 -6.13
CA GLN A 131 3.42 -11.75 -7.18
C GLN A 131 2.17 -12.06 -8.00
N VAL A 132 2.27 -12.01 -9.32
CA VAL A 132 1.18 -12.47 -10.19
C VAL A 132 1.02 -13.98 -10.01
N SER A 133 -0.16 -14.41 -9.61
CA SER A 133 -0.46 -15.82 -9.32
C SER A 133 -1.32 -16.46 -10.40
N ALA A 134 -2.26 -15.72 -11.00
CA ALA A 134 -3.07 -16.22 -12.10
C ALA A 134 -3.56 -15.08 -13.01
N ILE A 135 -3.90 -15.45 -14.26
CA ILE A 135 -4.67 -14.65 -15.19
C ILE A 135 -5.95 -15.42 -15.49
N GLU A 136 -7.09 -14.77 -15.28
CA GLU A 136 -8.39 -15.39 -15.47
C GLU A 136 -9.06 -14.81 -16.71
N PHE A 137 -9.57 -15.68 -17.57
CA PHE A 137 -10.20 -15.31 -18.82
C PHE A 137 -11.73 -15.36 -18.71
N SER A 138 -12.40 -14.46 -19.43
CA SER A 138 -13.84 -14.55 -19.67
C SER A 138 -14.14 -15.70 -20.65
N PRO A 139 -15.41 -16.16 -20.75
CA PRO A 139 -15.82 -17.11 -21.79
C PRO A 139 -15.52 -16.65 -23.22
N SER A 140 -15.35 -15.33 -23.43
CA SER A 140 -14.99 -14.71 -24.70
C SER A 140 -13.47 -14.67 -24.96
N LEU A 141 -12.65 -15.31 -24.11
CA LEU A 141 -11.18 -15.31 -24.17
C LEU A 141 -10.53 -13.93 -23.95
N GLU A 142 -11.22 -13.03 -23.27
CA GLU A 142 -10.65 -11.75 -22.82
C GLU A 142 -10.07 -11.91 -21.41
N ILE A 143 -9.06 -11.12 -21.04
CA ILE A 143 -8.57 -11.09 -19.66
C ILE A 143 -9.64 -10.46 -18.78
N ALA A 144 -10.30 -11.29 -17.96
CA ALA A 144 -11.29 -10.84 -17.00
C ALA A 144 -10.61 -10.31 -15.74
N TYR A 145 -9.64 -11.06 -15.20
CA TYR A 145 -8.94 -10.64 -13.99
C TYR A 145 -7.45 -10.99 -14.01
N VAL A 146 -6.68 -10.15 -13.34
CA VAL A 146 -5.32 -10.45 -12.89
C VAL A 146 -5.40 -10.77 -11.40
N VAL A 147 -4.89 -11.93 -11.01
CA VAL A 147 -4.85 -12.38 -9.62
C VAL A 147 -3.42 -12.27 -9.13
N MET A 148 -3.24 -11.62 -7.99
CA MET A 148 -1.96 -11.46 -7.34
C MET A 148 -2.00 -11.96 -5.90
N ASN A 149 -0.84 -12.37 -5.40
CA ASN A 149 -0.66 -12.70 -4.00
C ASN A 149 0.31 -11.71 -3.35
N SER A 150 -0.09 -11.19 -2.19
CA SER A 150 0.75 -10.41 -1.28
C SER A 150 0.86 -11.16 0.04
N ASN A 151 2.06 -11.65 0.34
CA ASN A 151 2.34 -12.40 1.57
C ASN A 151 3.09 -11.55 2.60
N SER A 152 3.43 -10.30 2.27
CA SER A 152 4.14 -9.39 3.17
C SER A 152 3.14 -8.63 4.04
N LYS A 153 3.35 -8.67 5.36
CA LYS A 153 2.71 -7.73 6.28
C LYS A 153 3.32 -6.34 6.20
N GLN A 154 4.53 -6.23 5.69
CA GLN A 154 5.25 -4.98 5.56
C GLN A 154 4.90 -4.28 4.25
N VAL A 155 4.68 -2.98 4.36
CA VAL A 155 4.35 -2.08 3.27
C VAL A 155 5.24 -0.86 3.32
N LEU A 156 5.44 -0.24 2.16
CA LEU A 156 6.15 1.03 2.04
C LEU A 156 5.13 2.15 2.06
N VAL A 157 5.31 3.12 2.94
CA VAL A 157 4.44 4.31 3.07
C VAL A 157 5.24 5.55 2.66
N GLN A 158 4.66 6.34 1.78
CA GLN A 158 5.27 7.57 1.25
C GLN A 158 4.24 8.69 1.18
N LEU A 159 4.65 9.91 1.52
CA LEU A 159 3.80 11.10 1.34
C LEU A 159 3.80 11.54 -0.14
N PRO A 160 2.68 12.07 -0.66
CA PRO A 160 2.64 12.69 -1.98
C PRO A 160 3.72 13.77 -2.14
N GLY A 161 4.40 13.80 -3.28
CA GLY A 161 5.46 14.78 -3.55
C GLY A 161 6.85 14.43 -3.01
N ALA A 162 7.01 13.35 -2.22
CA ALA A 162 8.33 12.79 -1.96
C ALA A 162 8.90 12.14 -3.24
N SER A 163 10.21 12.25 -3.48
CA SER A 163 10.85 11.69 -4.68
C SER A 163 10.72 10.15 -4.72
N PRO A 164 10.29 9.54 -5.84
CA PRO A 164 10.22 8.09 -5.96
C PRO A 164 11.64 7.49 -6.07
N GLY A 165 12.22 7.10 -4.93
CA GLY A 165 13.51 6.42 -4.85
C GLY A 165 13.85 6.05 -3.41
N ALA A 166 14.38 4.85 -3.20
CA ALA A 166 14.86 4.41 -1.90
C ALA A 166 16.02 5.33 -1.45
N GLY A 167 15.73 6.29 -0.57
CA GLY A 167 16.74 7.15 0.01
C GLY A 167 16.19 8.11 1.05
N GLU A 168 15.06 8.77 0.77
CA GLU A 168 14.53 9.81 1.67
C GLU A 168 13.01 9.96 1.48
N GLY A 169 12.23 9.59 2.50
CA GLY A 169 10.76 9.79 2.51
C GLY A 169 9.89 8.54 2.39
N THR A 170 10.47 7.35 2.15
CA THR A 170 9.73 6.08 2.23
C THR A 170 9.98 5.42 3.59
N SER A 171 8.91 5.12 4.31
CA SER A 171 8.95 4.47 5.63
C SER A 171 8.32 3.08 5.56
N ILE A 172 8.89 2.12 6.28
CA ILE A 172 8.34 0.76 6.36
C ILE A 172 7.32 0.71 7.49
N PHE A 173 6.11 0.26 7.18
CA PHE A 173 5.05 0.00 8.14
C PHE A 173 4.64 -1.47 8.07
N GLU A 174 4.06 -1.98 9.15
CA GLU A 174 3.40 -3.28 9.20
C GLU A 174 1.88 -3.08 9.23
N ILE A 175 1.15 -3.90 8.47
CA ILE A 175 -0.31 -4.00 8.56
C ILE A 175 -0.66 -4.63 9.90
N ALA A 176 -1.20 -3.81 10.81
CA ALA A 176 -1.62 -4.22 12.14
C ALA A 176 -3.08 -4.69 12.14
N ASP A 177 -3.93 -4.05 11.34
CA ASP A 177 -5.33 -4.42 11.15
C ASP A 177 -5.79 -4.08 9.73
N LEU A 178 -6.70 -4.88 9.20
CA LEU A 178 -7.26 -4.70 7.86
C LEU A 178 -8.74 -5.01 7.87
N GLN A 179 -9.55 -3.97 7.72
CA GLN A 179 -11.01 -4.07 7.69
C GLN A 179 -11.48 -3.99 6.25
N LEU A 180 -12.27 -4.97 5.83
CA LEU A 180 -12.88 -4.99 4.51
C LEU A 180 -14.36 -4.61 4.59
N SER A 181 -14.88 -3.96 3.55
CA SER A 181 -16.31 -3.80 3.34
C SER A 181 -16.97 -5.14 2.98
N GLU A 182 -18.30 -5.16 2.97
CA GLU A 182 -19.08 -6.34 2.51
C GLU A 182 -18.74 -6.76 1.07
N SER A 183 -18.35 -5.81 0.22
CA SER A 183 -17.89 -6.04 -1.16
C SER A 183 -16.47 -6.61 -1.25
N GLY A 184 -15.74 -6.69 -0.13
CA GLY A 184 -14.35 -7.15 -0.10
C GLY A 184 -13.32 -6.08 -0.53
N ASP A 185 -13.71 -4.80 -0.50
CA ASP A 185 -12.81 -3.67 -0.67
C ASP A 185 -12.19 -3.27 0.67
N ILE A 186 -11.03 -2.60 0.66
CA ILE A 186 -10.45 -2.06 1.91
C ILE A 186 -11.33 -0.91 2.39
N SER A 187 -11.82 -0.99 3.64
CA SER A 187 -12.55 0.09 4.29
C SER A 187 -11.63 0.92 5.17
N VAL A 188 -10.86 0.28 6.04
CA VAL A 188 -9.86 0.88 6.92
C VAL A 188 -8.66 -0.06 7.01
N MET A 189 -7.46 0.51 6.99
CA MET A 189 -6.22 -0.21 7.26
C MET A 189 -5.47 0.50 8.39
N GLN A 190 -5.03 -0.26 9.38
CA GLN A 190 -4.14 0.24 10.42
C GLN A 190 -2.71 -0.19 10.12
N LEU A 191 -1.81 0.78 10.12
CA LEU A 191 -0.39 0.62 9.84
C LEU A 191 0.42 1.06 11.07
N ASN A 192 1.37 0.24 11.50
CA ASN A 192 2.30 0.57 12.56
C ASN A 192 3.70 0.73 11.99
N LEU A 193 4.39 1.82 12.36
CA LEU A 193 5.76 2.08 11.93
C LEU A 193 6.66 0.95 12.44
N VAL A 194 7.39 0.32 11.53
CA VAL A 194 8.40 -0.66 11.89
C VAL A 194 9.64 0.14 12.30
N SER A 195 9.90 0.23 13.61
CA SER A 195 11.11 0.91 14.08
C SER A 195 12.34 0.12 13.64
N HIS A 196 13.27 0.76 12.94
CA HIS A 196 14.66 0.34 12.98
C HIS A 196 15.22 0.81 14.33
N GLY A 197 14.99 0.03 15.38
CA GLY A 197 15.70 0.23 16.64
C GLY A 197 17.18 -0.12 16.45
N PRO A 198 18.12 0.63 17.04
CA PRO A 198 19.46 0.08 17.25
C PRO A 198 19.29 -1.15 18.16
N LYS A 199 19.85 -2.29 17.75
CA LYS A 199 20.01 -3.45 18.61
C LYS A 199 20.83 -2.95 19.81
N ARG A 200 20.20 -2.77 20.98
CA ARG A 200 20.93 -2.45 22.21
C ARG A 200 21.95 -3.58 22.44
N ALA A 201 23.22 -3.23 22.33
CA ALA A 201 24.33 -4.01 22.88
C ALA A 201 24.43 -3.70 24.38
#